data_AF-A0A4R0RVE9-F1
#
_entry.id   AF-A0A4R0RVE9-F1
#
_cell.length_a   1.000
_cell.length_b   1.000
_cell.length_c   1.000
_cell.angle_alpha   90.00
_cell.angle_beta   90.00
_cell.angle_gamma   90.00
#
_symmetry.space_group_name_H-M   'P 1'
#
loop_
_entity.id
_entity.type
_entity.pdbx_description
1 polymer ?
#
loop_
_entity_poly.entity_id
_entity_poly.type
_entity_poly.pdbx_seq_one_letter_code
_entity_poly.pdbx_strand_id
1 'polypeptide(L)'
;MSQSYHQGWQPLFDPESASARVESSLGRLAESLRLQEERSRSLQDDLGDPSAYPVNAIHVEAPPPTQYATRYHRDGRAEVTSVDWWRVINLEPTQVAQWVQFLHTTGCPEVYELLKCLSNFLNRDHKLESGGEPTQWYAYVETQLPCILVDMVSEPDMFQDDPTAFKSVSYGAEILAAIVYCLFMIMSGGIEGRSRRDLKCMKGLSSRIGRFSRAMWSQRHILQSSLRRDSTGCDDGEIPFYAFTAMTLIDRIYTEFHMRHEPLSMHVAHFFLHHWVYSPETGDCRTAIRLTFEILQFPRHIMQKMSRLFRDDRASSDEERHVMYVCTALLTNAPKSFSKVMLPEGSGIIPSLLIYCQRQLCSSTVSNSVKAIYMTSQILFIMLAAKETRAYFERQINRYAGQLNLIGLIKCFFVQEVQEGHQNLTQTRTC
;
A
#
# COMPACT_ATOMS: atom_id res chain seq x y z
N MET A 1 29.74 -59.26 29.97
CA MET A 1 28.56 -58.56 29.43
C MET A 1 28.95 -57.12 29.16
N SER A 2 29.34 -56.84 27.93
CA SER A 2 29.73 -55.50 27.45
C SER A 2 29.25 -55.42 26.00
N GLN A 3 28.03 -54.95 25.80
CA GLN A 3 27.47 -54.70 24.47
C GLN A 3 27.78 -53.27 24.05
N SER A 4 28.49 -53.15 22.92
CA SER A 4 28.91 -51.91 22.28
C SER A 4 27.73 -51.21 21.59
N TYR A 5 27.37 -50.01 22.04
CA TYR A 5 26.54 -49.08 21.29
C TYR A 5 27.43 -48.20 20.39
N HIS A 6 27.69 -48.69 19.17
CA HIS A 6 28.15 -47.85 18.07
C HIS A 6 27.00 -47.71 17.07
N GLN A 7 26.05 -46.82 17.37
CA GLN A 7 25.17 -46.27 16.34
C GLN A 7 25.89 -45.09 15.70
N GLY A 8 26.30 -45.29 14.45
CA GLY A 8 26.91 -44.26 13.61
C GLY A 8 25.95 -43.09 13.43
N TRP A 9 26.43 -41.90 13.78
CA TRP A 9 25.80 -40.64 13.43
C TRP A 9 25.88 -40.48 11.92
N GLN A 10 24.77 -40.71 11.22
CA GLN A 10 24.63 -40.22 9.85
C GLN A 10 24.44 -38.70 9.90
N PRO A 11 25.16 -37.93 9.05
CA PRO A 11 24.94 -36.49 8.98
C PRO A 11 23.50 -36.23 8.52
N LEU A 12 22.74 -35.54 9.36
CA LEU A 12 21.33 -35.18 9.17
C LEU A 12 21.08 -34.23 7.98
N PHE A 13 22.12 -33.90 7.22
CA PHE A 13 22.09 -32.90 6.16
C PHE A 13 22.83 -33.43 4.94
N ASP A 14 22.08 -33.76 3.90
CA ASP A 14 22.60 -34.06 2.57
C ASP A 14 22.58 -32.77 1.72
N PRO A 15 23.75 -32.13 1.51
CA PRO A 15 23.85 -30.91 0.74
C PRO A 15 23.48 -31.09 -0.74
N GLU A 16 23.61 -32.29 -1.32
CA GLU A 16 23.24 -32.56 -2.71
C GLU A 16 21.72 -32.60 -2.87
N SER A 17 21.03 -33.28 -1.95
CA SER A 17 19.56 -33.25 -1.88
C SER A 17 19.01 -31.85 -1.60
N ALA A 18 19.69 -31.03 -0.81
CA ALA A 18 19.31 -29.63 -0.60
C ALA A 18 19.49 -28.79 -1.88
N SER A 19 20.61 -28.95 -2.61
CA SER A 19 20.87 -28.25 -3.87
C SER A 19 19.84 -28.62 -4.94
N ALA A 20 19.56 -29.91 -5.13
CA ALA A 20 18.59 -30.39 -6.12
C ALA A 20 17.16 -29.86 -5.85
N ARG A 21 16.77 -29.73 -4.57
CA ARG A 21 15.48 -29.13 -4.19
C ARG A 21 15.41 -27.63 -4.48
N VAL A 22 16.52 -26.91 -4.31
CA VAL A 22 16.62 -25.49 -4.66
C VAL A 22 16.56 -25.31 -6.18
N GLU A 23 17.33 -26.08 -6.95
CA GLU A 23 17.32 -26.03 -8.42
C GLU A 23 15.94 -26.38 -8.99
N SER A 24 15.29 -27.43 -8.48
CA SER A 24 13.91 -27.78 -8.85
C SER A 24 12.91 -26.66 -8.54
N SER A 25 13.07 -25.97 -7.41
CA SER A 25 12.20 -24.84 -7.02
C SER A 25 12.46 -23.61 -7.89
N LEU A 26 13.72 -23.33 -8.23
CA LEU A 26 14.09 -22.26 -9.16
C LEU A 26 13.61 -22.54 -10.59
N GLY A 27 13.68 -23.78 -11.05
CA GLY A 27 13.15 -24.18 -12.36
C GLY A 27 11.63 -24.00 -12.45
N ARG A 28 10.89 -24.37 -11.39
CA ARG A 28 9.44 -24.13 -11.31
C ARG A 28 9.09 -22.65 -11.29
N LEU A 29 9.86 -21.83 -10.58
CA LEU A 29 9.69 -20.37 -10.57
C LEU A 29 9.98 -19.75 -11.94
N ALA A 30 11.06 -20.18 -12.61
CA ALA A 30 11.42 -19.68 -13.94
C ALA A 30 10.35 -20.02 -14.99
N GLU A 31 9.81 -21.24 -14.97
CA GLU A 31 8.73 -21.65 -15.89
C GLU A 31 7.42 -20.93 -15.58
N SER A 32 7.08 -20.73 -14.31
CA SER A 32 5.92 -19.92 -13.89
C SER A 32 6.03 -18.47 -14.38
N LEU A 33 7.22 -17.85 -14.25
CA LEU A 33 7.48 -16.51 -14.76
C LEU A 33 7.39 -16.43 -16.30
N ARG A 34 7.91 -17.45 -17.01
CA ARG A 34 7.82 -17.52 -18.48
C ARG A 34 6.38 -17.62 -18.97
N LEU A 35 5.58 -18.49 -18.36
CA LEU A 35 4.16 -18.64 -18.67
C LEU A 35 3.37 -17.36 -18.34
N GLN A 36 3.71 -16.69 -17.23
CA GLN A 36 3.13 -15.40 -16.88
C GLN A 36 3.47 -14.32 -17.93
N GLU A 37 4.71 -14.30 -18.44
CA GLU A 37 5.15 -13.36 -19.46
C GLU A 37 4.47 -13.61 -20.82
N GLU A 38 4.42 -14.87 -21.28
CA GLU A 38 3.73 -15.25 -22.54
C GLU A 38 2.23 -14.90 -22.48
N ARG A 39 1.59 -15.12 -21.34
CA ARG A 39 0.17 -14.77 -21.13
C ARG A 39 -0.04 -13.26 -21.05
N SER A 40 0.88 -12.52 -20.44
CA SER A 40 0.85 -11.06 -20.39
C SER A 40 1.01 -10.46 -21.79
N ARG A 41 1.87 -11.04 -22.64
CA ARG A 41 1.99 -10.67 -24.06
C ARG A 41 0.72 -10.96 -24.83
N SER A 42 0.09 -12.12 -24.62
CA SER A 42 -1.22 -12.43 -25.23
C SER A 42 -2.31 -11.44 -24.80
N LEU A 43 -2.32 -10.99 -23.53
CA LEU A 43 -3.25 -9.95 -23.08
C LEU A 43 -2.93 -8.57 -23.67
N GLN A 44 -1.65 -8.28 -23.94
CA GLN A 44 -1.19 -7.07 -24.64
C GLN A 44 -1.52 -7.05 -26.12
N ASP A 45 -1.51 -8.20 -26.80
CA ASP A 45 -1.90 -8.26 -28.21
C ASP A 45 -3.42 -8.06 -28.40
N ASP A 46 -4.22 -8.39 -27.37
CA ASP A 46 -5.67 -8.07 -27.29
C ASP A 46 -5.95 -6.61 -26.85
N LEU A 47 -4.92 -5.83 -26.48
CA LEU A 47 -5.02 -4.43 -26.07
C LEU A 47 -4.91 -3.50 -27.28
N GLY A 48 -6.03 -3.27 -27.97
CA GLY A 48 -6.16 -2.11 -28.86
C GLY A 48 -5.83 -0.79 -28.16
N ASP A 49 -5.45 0.21 -28.94
CA ASP A 49 -4.96 1.54 -28.51
C ASP A 49 -5.76 2.12 -27.32
N PRO A 50 -5.14 2.29 -26.13
CA PRO A 50 -5.81 2.78 -24.93
C PRO A 50 -6.24 4.25 -25.02
N SER A 51 -5.84 4.99 -26.06
CA SER A 51 -6.26 6.39 -26.24
C SER A 51 -7.71 6.56 -26.70
N ALA A 52 -8.39 5.48 -27.09
CA ALA A 52 -9.71 5.51 -27.70
C ALA A 52 -10.84 4.95 -26.81
N TYR A 53 -10.74 5.08 -25.48
CA TYR A 53 -11.94 4.96 -24.64
C TYR A 53 -12.61 6.33 -24.55
N PRO A 54 -13.55 6.67 -25.45
CA PRO A 54 -14.37 7.84 -25.22
C PRO A 54 -15.00 7.67 -23.84
N VAL A 55 -14.90 8.71 -23.02
CA VAL A 55 -15.72 8.86 -21.83
C VAL A 55 -17.14 9.05 -22.36
N ASN A 56 -17.76 7.95 -22.81
CA ASN A 56 -19.17 7.91 -23.11
C ASN A 56 -19.84 7.96 -21.74
N ALA A 57 -19.94 9.16 -21.18
CA ALA A 57 -20.94 9.46 -20.18
C ALA A 57 -22.27 9.16 -20.86
N ILE A 58 -22.78 7.95 -20.64
CA ILE A 58 -24.11 7.57 -21.06
C ILE A 58 -25.00 8.52 -20.29
N HIS A 59 -25.52 9.53 -20.97
CA HIS A 59 -26.43 10.48 -20.37
C HIS A 59 -27.72 9.73 -20.09
N VAL A 60 -27.91 9.32 -18.84
CA VAL A 60 -29.11 8.63 -18.41
C VAL A 60 -30.16 9.70 -18.10
N GLU A 61 -31.04 9.99 -19.06
CA GLU A 61 -32.06 11.05 -18.91
C GLU A 61 -33.24 10.63 -18.01
N ALA A 62 -33.41 9.34 -17.75
CA ALA A 62 -34.51 8.81 -16.94
C ALA A 62 -34.00 7.87 -15.84
N PRO A 63 -34.62 7.86 -14.64
CA PRO A 63 -34.29 6.89 -13.60
C PRO A 63 -34.32 5.47 -14.18
N PRO A 64 -33.27 4.65 -13.96
CA PRO A 64 -33.28 3.26 -14.37
C PRO A 64 -34.51 2.53 -13.84
N PRO A 65 -35.01 1.49 -14.53
CA PRO A 65 -36.17 0.76 -14.06
C PRO A 65 -35.85 0.03 -12.76
N THR A 66 -36.79 0.05 -11.81
CA THR A 66 -36.77 -0.80 -10.62
C THR A 66 -38.20 -1.16 -10.24
N GLN A 67 -38.41 -2.37 -9.73
CA GLN A 67 -39.69 -2.77 -9.14
C GLN A 67 -39.78 -2.44 -7.63
N TYR A 68 -38.70 -1.94 -7.03
CA TYR A 68 -38.59 -1.69 -5.59
C TYR A 68 -38.88 -0.25 -5.19
N ALA A 69 -39.48 0.53 -6.08
CA ALA A 69 -40.08 1.81 -5.75
C ALA A 69 -41.51 1.61 -5.23
N THR A 70 -41.88 2.33 -4.18
CA THR A 70 -43.26 2.33 -3.65
C THR A 70 -44.18 3.29 -4.39
N ARG A 71 -43.63 4.26 -5.12
CA ARG A 71 -44.37 5.25 -5.91
C ARG A 71 -43.79 5.38 -7.31
N TYR A 72 -44.68 5.55 -8.29
CA TYR A 72 -44.33 5.74 -9.70
C TYR A 72 -45.08 6.94 -10.27
N HIS A 73 -44.41 7.68 -11.14
CA HIS A 73 -45.01 8.73 -11.95
C HIS A 73 -45.98 8.11 -12.98
N ARG A 74 -46.83 8.96 -13.60
CA ARG A 74 -47.82 8.52 -14.59
C ARG A 74 -47.21 7.87 -15.84
N ASP A 75 -45.95 8.19 -16.13
CA ASP A 75 -45.17 7.62 -17.23
C ASP A 75 -44.47 6.30 -16.87
N GLY A 76 -44.70 5.77 -15.66
CA GLY A 76 -44.12 4.52 -15.17
C GLY A 76 -42.72 4.66 -14.58
N ARG A 77 -42.15 5.87 -14.49
CA ARG A 77 -40.84 6.10 -13.86
C ARG A 77 -40.95 6.04 -12.34
N ALA A 78 -39.98 5.38 -11.70
CA ALA A 78 -39.89 5.32 -10.25
C ALA A 78 -39.67 6.71 -9.64
N GLU A 79 -40.40 7.05 -8.58
CA GLU A 79 -40.10 8.23 -7.76
C GLU A 79 -38.88 7.91 -6.88
N VAL A 80 -37.76 8.61 -7.08
CA VAL A 80 -36.44 8.31 -6.49
C VAL A 80 -36.49 8.19 -4.96
N THR A 81 -37.20 9.10 -4.29
CA THR A 81 -37.39 9.10 -2.82
C THR A 81 -38.14 7.89 -2.27
N SER A 82 -38.74 7.07 -3.15
CA SER A 82 -39.59 5.94 -2.80
C SER A 82 -38.92 4.58 -3.01
N VAL A 83 -37.68 4.57 -3.50
CA VAL A 83 -36.91 3.37 -3.86
C VAL A 83 -36.27 2.73 -2.63
N ASP A 84 -36.45 1.42 -2.46
CA ASP A 84 -35.72 0.62 -1.46
C ASP A 84 -34.34 0.23 -2.00
N TRP A 85 -33.32 1.04 -1.70
CA TRP A 85 -31.95 0.86 -2.20
C TRP A 85 -31.32 -0.47 -1.78
N TRP A 86 -31.67 -0.99 -0.61
CA TRP A 86 -31.20 -2.29 -0.16
C TRP A 86 -31.69 -3.41 -1.08
N ARG A 87 -32.97 -3.37 -1.48
CA ARG A 87 -33.52 -4.34 -2.44
C ARG A 87 -32.90 -4.18 -3.84
N VAL A 88 -32.69 -2.96 -4.31
CA VAL A 88 -32.03 -2.72 -5.61
C VAL A 88 -30.63 -3.37 -5.64
N ILE A 89 -29.81 -3.14 -4.60
CA ILE A 89 -28.46 -3.73 -4.49
C ILE A 89 -28.52 -5.26 -4.46
N ASN A 90 -29.42 -5.84 -3.67
CA ASN A 90 -29.46 -7.29 -3.48
C ASN A 90 -30.09 -8.06 -4.65
N LEU A 91 -31.13 -7.49 -5.27
CA LEU A 91 -32.03 -8.20 -6.18
C LEU A 91 -31.98 -7.68 -7.62
N GLU A 92 -31.52 -6.45 -7.84
CA GLU A 92 -31.30 -5.83 -9.16
C GLU A 92 -29.85 -5.34 -9.34
N PRO A 93 -28.81 -6.16 -9.04
CA PRO A 93 -27.43 -5.69 -8.98
C PRO A 93 -26.89 -5.18 -10.33
N THR A 94 -27.49 -5.59 -11.45
CA THR A 94 -27.15 -5.09 -12.80
C THR A 94 -27.60 -3.65 -13.05
N GLN A 95 -28.53 -3.12 -12.24
CA GLN A 95 -29.03 -1.75 -12.36
C GLN A 95 -28.26 -0.77 -11.47
N VAL A 96 -27.51 -1.25 -10.48
CA VAL A 96 -26.83 -0.40 -9.48
C VAL A 96 -25.89 0.61 -10.13
N ALA A 97 -25.09 0.19 -11.11
CA ALA A 97 -24.20 1.09 -11.84
C ALA A 97 -24.95 2.25 -12.53
N GLN A 98 -26.08 1.94 -13.17
CA GLN A 98 -26.90 2.95 -13.85
C GLN A 98 -27.57 3.90 -12.83
N TRP A 99 -28.04 3.36 -11.70
CA TRP A 99 -28.61 4.17 -10.63
C TRP A 99 -27.59 5.12 -10.01
N VAL A 100 -26.39 4.63 -9.70
CA VAL A 100 -25.29 5.46 -9.18
C VAL A 100 -24.97 6.60 -10.16
N GLN A 101 -24.84 6.30 -11.47
CA GLN A 101 -24.59 7.32 -12.50
C GLN A 101 -25.74 8.33 -12.62
N PHE A 102 -26.98 7.85 -12.67
CA PHE A 102 -28.17 8.70 -12.79
C PHE A 102 -28.26 9.67 -11.62
N LEU A 103 -28.19 9.16 -10.39
CA LEU A 103 -28.31 9.98 -9.17
C LEU A 103 -27.16 10.96 -9.05
N HIS A 104 -25.93 10.56 -9.41
CA HIS A 104 -24.77 11.44 -9.45
C HIS A 104 -24.95 12.59 -10.43
N THR A 105 -25.31 12.28 -11.69
CA THR A 105 -25.43 13.25 -12.77
C THR A 105 -26.58 14.24 -12.53
N THR A 106 -27.65 13.79 -11.86
CA THR A 106 -28.81 14.62 -11.53
C THR A 106 -28.67 15.38 -10.21
N GLY A 107 -27.61 15.14 -9.44
CA GLY A 107 -27.41 15.78 -8.13
C GLY A 107 -28.41 15.33 -7.06
N CYS A 108 -28.96 14.11 -7.19
CA CYS A 108 -29.97 13.59 -6.27
C CYS A 108 -29.32 13.11 -4.95
N PRO A 109 -29.74 13.61 -3.78
CA PRO A 109 -29.14 13.26 -2.49
C PRO A 109 -29.30 11.77 -2.11
N GLU A 110 -30.26 11.06 -2.70
CA GLU A 110 -30.48 9.62 -2.47
C GLU A 110 -29.28 8.75 -2.90
N VAL A 111 -28.34 9.31 -3.69
CA VAL A 111 -27.07 8.64 -4.01
C VAL A 111 -26.29 8.28 -2.74
N TYR A 112 -26.39 9.07 -1.67
CA TYR A 112 -25.69 8.81 -0.41
C TYR A 112 -26.24 7.55 0.25
N GLU A 113 -27.56 7.40 0.31
CA GLU A 113 -28.20 6.21 0.88
C GLU A 113 -27.85 4.97 0.07
N LEU A 114 -27.88 5.07 -1.26
CA LEU A 114 -27.47 3.98 -2.15
C LEU A 114 -26.00 3.58 -1.93
N LEU A 115 -25.07 4.54 -1.90
CA LEU A 115 -23.64 4.27 -1.68
C LEU A 115 -23.38 3.67 -0.30
N LYS A 116 -24.05 4.17 0.74
CA LYS A 116 -23.93 3.61 2.09
C LYS A 116 -24.46 2.17 2.17
N CYS A 117 -25.61 1.89 1.55
CA CYS A 117 -26.10 0.51 1.44
C CYS A 117 -25.13 -0.38 0.64
N LEU A 118 -24.53 0.15 -0.42
CA LEU A 118 -23.56 -0.58 -1.26
C LEU A 118 -22.27 -0.88 -0.48
N SER A 119 -21.69 0.11 0.18
CA SER A 119 -20.50 -0.03 1.03
C SER A 119 -20.75 -1.04 2.14
N ASN A 120 -21.88 -0.96 2.85
CA ASN A 120 -22.25 -1.95 3.87
C ASN A 120 -22.44 -3.36 3.31
N PHE A 121 -22.97 -3.47 2.09
CA PHE A 121 -23.15 -4.75 1.42
C PHE A 121 -21.80 -5.38 1.01
N LEU A 122 -20.84 -4.56 0.56
CA LEU A 122 -19.51 -4.99 0.15
C LEU A 122 -18.55 -5.20 1.35
N ASN A 123 -18.71 -4.42 2.42
CA ASN A 123 -17.92 -4.48 3.67
C ASN A 123 -18.32 -5.66 4.57
N ARG A 124 -18.33 -6.89 4.04
CA ARG A 124 -18.71 -8.09 4.80
C ARG A 124 -17.56 -8.70 5.62
N ASP A 125 -16.62 -7.88 6.06
CA ASP A 125 -15.47 -8.25 6.90
C ASP A 125 -15.83 -8.80 8.30
N HIS A 126 -17.09 -9.18 8.56
CA HIS A 126 -17.49 -9.86 9.79
C HIS A 126 -18.20 -11.21 9.63
N LYS A 127 -18.39 -11.74 8.41
CA LYS A 127 -19.03 -13.07 8.23
C LYS A 127 -18.42 -13.93 7.11
N LEU A 128 -17.11 -13.88 6.95
CA LEU A 128 -16.31 -14.80 6.12
C LEU A 128 -16.27 -16.25 6.64
N GLU A 129 -17.17 -16.65 7.54
CA GLU A 129 -17.29 -18.05 7.98
C GLU A 129 -17.77 -19.00 6.86
N SER A 130 -18.17 -18.46 5.70
CA SER A 130 -18.65 -19.25 4.56
C SER A 130 -18.05 -18.81 3.21
N GLY A 131 -16.76 -18.45 3.19
CA GLY A 131 -15.81 -18.64 2.07
C GLY A 131 -16.17 -18.28 0.61
N GLY A 132 -17.28 -17.59 0.32
CA GLY A 132 -17.74 -17.32 -1.04
C GLY A 132 -17.91 -15.82 -1.32
N GLU A 133 -17.59 -15.41 -2.55
CA GLU A 133 -17.92 -14.08 -3.06
C GLU A 133 -19.45 -13.87 -3.05
N PRO A 134 -19.95 -12.64 -2.78
CA PRO A 134 -21.36 -12.33 -2.96
C PRO A 134 -21.77 -12.64 -4.41
N THR A 135 -22.89 -13.32 -4.61
CA THR A 135 -23.37 -13.68 -5.97
C THR A 135 -23.61 -12.45 -6.86
N GLN A 136 -23.88 -11.30 -6.25
CA GLN A 136 -24.05 -9.99 -6.89
C GLN A 136 -22.74 -9.40 -7.44
N TRP A 137 -21.58 -9.84 -6.95
CA TRP A 137 -20.28 -9.30 -7.33
C TRP A 137 -20.05 -9.34 -8.85
N TYR A 138 -20.41 -10.47 -9.49
CA TYR A 138 -20.27 -10.63 -10.93
C TYR A 138 -21.04 -9.57 -11.73
N ALA A 139 -22.22 -9.15 -11.24
CA ALA A 139 -23.01 -8.11 -11.90
C ALA A 139 -22.33 -6.73 -11.78
N TYR A 140 -21.71 -6.41 -10.64
CA TYR A 140 -21.00 -5.13 -10.45
C TYR A 140 -19.76 -5.02 -11.35
N VAL A 141 -19.00 -6.10 -11.48
CA VAL A 141 -17.83 -6.17 -12.37
C VAL A 141 -18.25 -6.12 -13.84
N GLU A 142 -19.32 -6.83 -14.20
CA GLU A 142 -19.86 -6.84 -15.56
C GLU A 142 -20.34 -5.45 -15.99
N THR A 143 -21.01 -4.73 -15.08
CA THR A 143 -21.48 -3.34 -15.28
C THR A 143 -20.39 -2.29 -15.07
N GLN A 144 -19.15 -2.68 -14.75
CA GLN A 144 -18.02 -1.77 -14.53
C GLN A 144 -18.24 -0.77 -13.39
N LEU A 145 -19.04 -1.12 -12.38
CA LEU A 145 -19.31 -0.26 -11.22
C LEU A 145 -18.03 0.32 -10.58
N PRO A 146 -16.95 -0.45 -10.33
CA PRO A 146 -15.71 0.10 -9.75
C PRO A 146 -15.09 1.20 -10.64
N CYS A 147 -15.10 1.01 -11.96
CA CYS A 147 -14.59 2.00 -12.91
C CYS A 147 -15.41 3.29 -12.90
N ILE A 148 -16.75 3.16 -12.80
CA ILE A 148 -17.69 4.28 -12.72
C ILE A 148 -17.43 5.10 -11.45
N LEU A 149 -17.29 4.44 -10.31
CA LEU A 149 -17.01 5.12 -9.04
C LEU A 149 -15.67 5.88 -9.09
N VAL A 150 -14.63 5.26 -9.69
CA VAL A 150 -13.34 5.92 -9.92
C VAL A 150 -13.47 7.12 -10.86
N ASP A 151 -14.30 7.05 -11.90
CA ASP A 151 -14.55 8.20 -12.78
C ASP A 151 -15.25 9.34 -12.02
N MET A 152 -16.29 9.04 -11.23
CA MET A 152 -17.04 10.02 -10.43
C MET A 152 -16.15 10.74 -9.42
N VAL A 153 -15.37 10.01 -8.62
CA VAL A 153 -14.48 10.63 -7.62
C VAL A 153 -13.34 11.42 -8.24
N SER A 154 -13.08 11.19 -9.54
CA SER A 154 -12.08 11.93 -10.31
C SER A 154 -12.63 13.17 -11.01
N GLU A 155 -13.92 13.48 -10.85
CA GLU A 155 -14.55 14.64 -11.48
C GLU A 155 -14.00 15.97 -10.94
N PRO A 156 -13.94 17.00 -11.81
CA PRO A 156 -13.42 18.30 -11.45
C PRO A 156 -14.47 19.10 -10.66
N ASP A 157 -14.39 19.09 -9.33
CA ASP A 157 -15.31 19.74 -8.36
C ASP A 157 -15.76 18.78 -7.24
N MET A 158 -15.33 17.52 -7.28
CA MET A 158 -15.48 16.62 -6.14
C MET A 158 -14.76 17.17 -4.90
N PHE A 159 -15.28 16.81 -3.72
CA PHE A 159 -14.76 17.20 -2.41
C PHE A 159 -14.86 18.70 -2.12
N GLN A 160 -16.03 19.29 -2.36
CA GLN A 160 -16.28 20.68 -1.99
C GLN A 160 -16.30 20.83 -0.46
N ASP A 161 -15.59 21.84 0.05
CA ASP A 161 -15.53 22.14 1.49
C ASP A 161 -16.89 22.55 2.08
N ASP A 162 -17.85 22.97 1.25
CA ASP A 162 -19.21 23.28 1.66
C ASP A 162 -19.98 21.98 1.99
N PRO A 163 -20.38 21.76 3.26
CA PRO A 163 -21.11 20.55 3.66
C PRO A 163 -22.51 20.46 3.04
N THR A 164 -23.04 21.56 2.50
CA THR A 164 -24.35 21.59 1.84
C THR A 164 -24.26 21.31 0.33
N ALA A 165 -23.05 21.34 -0.23
CA ALA A 165 -22.85 21.01 -1.62
C ALA A 165 -23.13 19.52 -1.89
N PHE A 166 -23.73 19.24 -3.06
CA PHE A 166 -23.97 17.86 -3.48
C PHE A 166 -22.67 17.03 -3.49
N LYS A 167 -21.61 17.58 -4.08
CA LYS A 167 -20.28 16.95 -4.16
C LYS A 167 -19.38 17.27 -2.95
N SER A 168 -19.96 17.27 -1.75
CA SER A 168 -19.25 17.53 -0.50
C SER A 168 -18.09 16.55 -0.25
N VAL A 169 -17.24 16.89 0.71
CA VAL A 169 -16.20 16.00 1.24
C VAL A 169 -16.78 14.65 1.72
N SER A 170 -17.90 14.66 2.45
CA SER A 170 -18.55 13.44 2.95
C SER A 170 -19.08 12.55 1.81
N TYR A 171 -19.59 13.13 0.72
CA TYR A 171 -19.97 12.37 -0.47
C TYR A 171 -18.80 11.62 -1.08
N GLY A 172 -17.69 12.34 -1.25
CA GLY A 172 -16.46 11.77 -1.80
C GLY A 172 -15.93 10.63 -0.93
N ALA A 173 -16.08 10.72 0.39
CA ALA A 173 -15.75 9.67 1.34
C ALA A 173 -16.52 8.37 1.06
N GLU A 174 -17.84 8.45 0.89
CA GLU A 174 -18.70 7.28 0.62
C GLU A 174 -18.37 6.62 -0.72
N ILE A 175 -18.04 7.41 -1.76
CA ILE A 175 -17.56 6.86 -3.03
C ILE A 175 -16.22 6.14 -2.84
N LEU A 176 -15.27 6.76 -2.13
CA LEU A 176 -13.96 6.16 -1.87
C LEU A 176 -14.08 4.86 -1.08
N ALA A 177 -14.95 4.80 -0.06
CA ALA A 177 -15.23 3.59 0.70
C ALA A 177 -15.76 2.48 -0.23
N ALA A 178 -16.75 2.78 -1.07
CA ALA A 178 -17.29 1.83 -2.04
C ALA A 178 -16.22 1.34 -3.04
N ILE A 179 -15.34 2.23 -3.50
CA ILE A 179 -14.18 1.86 -4.34
C ILE A 179 -13.27 0.89 -3.61
N VAL A 180 -12.88 1.19 -2.37
CA VAL A 180 -11.98 0.34 -1.57
C VAL A 180 -12.57 -1.06 -1.42
N TYR A 181 -13.84 -1.20 -1.07
CA TYR A 181 -14.46 -2.52 -0.94
C TYR A 181 -14.57 -3.26 -2.29
N CYS A 182 -14.88 -2.55 -3.39
CA CYS A 182 -14.81 -3.14 -4.72
C CYS A 182 -13.40 -3.64 -5.05
N LEU A 183 -12.37 -2.88 -4.71
CA LEU A 183 -10.97 -3.25 -4.95
C LEU A 183 -10.55 -4.45 -4.11
N PHE A 184 -10.96 -4.54 -2.83
CA PHE A 184 -10.72 -5.74 -2.03
C PHE A 184 -11.37 -6.98 -2.65
N MET A 185 -12.58 -6.86 -3.18
CA MET A 185 -13.25 -7.95 -3.89
C MET A 185 -12.49 -8.38 -5.15
N ILE A 186 -12.08 -7.43 -6.02
CA ILE A 186 -11.27 -7.74 -7.23
C ILE A 186 -9.92 -8.38 -6.87
N MET A 187 -9.31 -7.88 -5.79
CA MET A 187 -7.96 -8.27 -5.37
C MET A 187 -7.93 -9.51 -4.47
N SER A 188 -9.09 -10.07 -4.14
CA SER A 188 -9.20 -11.32 -3.40
C SER A 188 -8.70 -12.46 -4.27
N GLY A 189 -7.67 -13.16 -3.79
CA GLY A 189 -6.99 -14.22 -4.55
C GLY A 189 -5.88 -13.72 -5.48
N GLY A 190 -5.07 -14.67 -5.97
CA GLY A 190 -4.06 -14.39 -6.99
C GLY A 190 -4.67 -14.18 -8.37
N ILE A 191 -3.92 -13.55 -9.29
CA ILE A 191 -4.35 -13.30 -10.69
C ILE A 191 -4.87 -14.58 -11.37
N GLU A 192 -4.28 -15.73 -11.04
CA GLU A 192 -4.63 -17.03 -11.63
C GLU A 192 -6.07 -17.49 -11.32
N GLY A 193 -6.64 -17.04 -10.21
CA GLY A 193 -8.01 -17.38 -9.80
C GLY A 193 -9.08 -16.42 -10.33
N ARG A 194 -8.70 -15.33 -11.01
CA ARG A 194 -9.63 -14.27 -11.40
C ARG A 194 -10.43 -14.62 -12.64
N SER A 195 -11.70 -14.24 -12.65
CA SER A 195 -12.58 -14.47 -13.80
C SER A 195 -12.23 -13.53 -14.97
N ARG A 196 -12.69 -13.87 -16.18
CA ARG A 196 -12.56 -12.98 -17.35
C ARG A 196 -13.21 -11.61 -17.12
N ARG A 197 -14.27 -11.56 -16.31
CA ARG A 197 -14.96 -10.31 -15.95
C ARG A 197 -14.05 -9.45 -15.07
N ASP A 198 -13.42 -10.03 -14.06
CA ASP A 198 -12.50 -9.32 -13.15
C ASP A 198 -11.33 -8.74 -13.93
N LEU A 199 -10.72 -9.53 -14.81
CA LEU A 199 -9.62 -9.05 -15.67
C LEU A 199 -10.05 -7.87 -16.55
N LYS A 200 -11.27 -7.89 -17.09
CA LYS A 200 -11.81 -6.76 -17.87
C LYS A 200 -12.00 -5.51 -16.99
N CYS A 201 -12.51 -5.66 -15.77
CA CYS A 201 -12.66 -4.54 -14.84
C CYS A 201 -11.31 -4.01 -14.35
N MET A 202 -10.36 -4.88 -14.00
CA MET A 202 -8.98 -4.51 -13.66
C MET A 202 -8.32 -3.68 -14.77
N LYS A 203 -8.46 -4.10 -16.03
CA LYS A 203 -8.00 -3.33 -17.20
C LYS A 203 -8.68 -1.95 -17.27
N GLY A 204 -9.97 -1.89 -17.00
CA GLY A 204 -10.72 -0.64 -16.90
C GLY A 204 -10.19 0.28 -15.81
N LEU A 205 -9.88 -0.26 -14.63
CA LEU A 205 -9.31 0.47 -13.49
C LEU A 205 -7.88 0.94 -13.78
N SER A 206 -7.02 0.07 -14.32
CA SER A 206 -5.63 0.42 -14.65
C SER A 206 -5.56 1.56 -15.67
N SER A 207 -6.48 1.59 -16.64
CA SER A 207 -6.56 2.71 -17.61
C SER A 207 -6.93 4.05 -16.98
N ARG A 208 -7.56 4.04 -15.79
CA ARG A 208 -8.03 5.25 -15.08
C ARG A 208 -7.06 5.77 -14.03
N ILE A 209 -6.03 4.99 -13.67
CA ILE A 209 -5.13 5.34 -12.55
C ILE A 209 -4.59 6.76 -12.67
N GLY A 210 -4.13 7.17 -13.86
CA GLY A 210 -3.55 8.49 -14.07
C GLY A 210 -4.54 9.65 -13.88
N ARG A 211 -5.83 9.44 -14.13
CA ARG A 211 -6.88 10.44 -13.87
C ARG A 211 -7.17 10.49 -12.36
N PHE A 212 -7.39 9.33 -11.77
CA PHE A 212 -7.66 9.17 -10.34
C PHE A 212 -6.57 9.78 -9.47
N SER A 213 -5.31 9.46 -9.75
CA SER A 213 -4.16 9.98 -9.01
C SER A 213 -3.98 11.49 -9.14
N ARG A 214 -4.25 12.08 -10.30
CA ARG A 214 -4.25 13.54 -10.47
C ARG A 214 -5.38 14.20 -9.66
N ALA A 215 -6.56 13.60 -9.65
CA ALA A 215 -7.68 14.10 -8.84
C ALA A 215 -7.33 14.05 -7.34
N MET A 216 -6.89 12.90 -6.83
CA MET A 216 -6.47 12.74 -5.43
C MET A 216 -5.33 13.69 -5.05
N TRP A 217 -4.34 13.88 -5.93
CA TRP A 217 -3.25 14.83 -5.72
C TRP A 217 -3.73 16.29 -5.65
N SER A 218 -4.73 16.64 -6.45
CA SER A 218 -5.32 17.98 -6.43
C SER A 218 -6.01 18.26 -5.08
N GLN A 219 -6.60 17.22 -4.49
CA GLN A 219 -7.28 17.26 -3.18
C GLN A 219 -6.37 17.03 -1.97
N ARG A 220 -5.04 17.04 -2.14
CA ARG A 220 -4.06 16.78 -1.06
C ARG A 220 -4.23 17.66 0.19
N HIS A 221 -4.76 18.87 0.04
CA HIS A 221 -5.00 19.81 1.14
C HIS A 221 -6.16 19.37 2.04
N ILE A 222 -7.21 18.79 1.47
CA ILE A 222 -8.33 18.18 2.20
C ILE A 222 -7.81 16.96 2.96
N LEU A 223 -7.08 16.09 2.28
CA LEU A 223 -6.47 14.89 2.87
C LEU A 223 -5.53 15.23 4.03
N GLN A 224 -4.76 16.32 3.92
CA GLN A 224 -3.89 16.78 5.01
C GLN A 224 -4.68 17.33 6.21
N SER A 225 -5.77 18.06 5.95
CA SER A 225 -6.57 18.71 6.99
C SER A 225 -7.27 17.70 7.89
N SER A 226 -7.77 16.61 7.30
CA SER A 226 -8.39 15.49 8.06
C SER A 226 -7.39 14.79 8.99
N LEU A 227 -6.11 14.71 8.61
CA LEU A 227 -5.06 14.07 9.45
C LEU A 227 -4.67 14.89 10.68
N ARG A 228 -5.01 16.20 10.71
CA ARG A 228 -4.66 17.11 11.82
C ARG A 228 -5.76 17.28 12.85
N ARG A 229 -7.00 16.89 12.56
CA ARG A 229 -8.08 17.03 13.53
C ARG A 229 -7.90 15.98 14.62
N ASP A 230 -7.50 16.45 15.81
CA ASP A 230 -7.49 15.64 17.02
C ASP A 230 -8.85 14.96 17.18
N SER A 231 -8.82 13.68 17.57
CA SER A 231 -9.85 12.64 17.42
C SER A 231 -11.18 12.87 18.17
N THR A 232 -11.67 14.10 18.30
CA THR A 232 -12.83 14.47 19.13
C THR A 232 -14.20 14.14 18.50
N GLY A 233 -14.30 13.07 17.70
CA GLY A 233 -15.56 12.35 17.50
C GLY A 233 -16.40 12.71 16.27
N CYS A 234 -15.79 13.12 15.15
CA CYS A 234 -16.50 13.21 13.87
C CYS A 234 -15.90 12.21 12.87
N ASP A 235 -16.75 11.42 12.22
CA ASP A 235 -16.45 10.31 11.29
C ASP A 235 -15.69 10.74 10.02
N ASP A 236 -15.42 12.04 9.83
CA ASP A 236 -14.70 12.61 8.68
C ASP A 236 -13.22 12.16 8.58
N GLY A 237 -12.72 11.40 9.56
CA GLY A 237 -11.34 10.93 9.62
C GLY A 237 -10.96 9.85 8.60
N GLU A 238 -11.94 9.25 7.91
CA GLU A 238 -11.69 8.06 7.08
C GLU A 238 -11.25 8.39 5.65
N ILE A 239 -11.37 9.64 5.19
CA ILE A 239 -11.06 10.00 3.79
C ILE A 239 -9.58 9.76 3.43
N PRO A 240 -8.59 10.20 4.23
CA PRO A 240 -7.19 9.92 3.93
C PRO A 240 -6.91 8.41 3.85
N PHE A 241 -7.54 7.64 4.73
CA PHE A 241 -7.42 6.18 4.75
C PHE A 241 -7.99 5.55 3.48
N TYR A 242 -9.22 5.91 3.09
CA TYR A 242 -9.84 5.35 1.89
C TYR A 242 -9.11 5.79 0.61
N ALA A 243 -8.72 7.06 0.51
CA ALA A 243 -7.95 7.55 -0.65
C ALA A 243 -6.60 6.82 -0.77
N PHE A 244 -5.89 6.64 0.34
CA PHE A 244 -4.62 5.92 0.38
C PHE A 244 -4.75 4.45 0.02
N THR A 245 -5.75 3.78 0.59
CA THR A 245 -6.05 2.37 0.33
C THR A 245 -6.45 2.16 -1.13
N ALA A 246 -7.35 2.99 -1.67
CA ALA A 246 -7.76 2.94 -3.07
C ALA A 246 -6.56 3.16 -4.01
N MET A 247 -5.71 4.16 -3.74
CA MET A 247 -4.51 4.42 -4.53
C MET A 247 -3.58 3.20 -4.54
N THR A 248 -3.33 2.63 -3.37
CA THR A 248 -2.48 1.43 -3.20
C THR A 248 -3.00 0.24 -3.99
N LEU A 249 -4.30 -0.02 -3.93
CA LEU A 249 -4.91 -1.15 -4.61
C LEU A 249 -4.96 -0.94 -6.14
N ILE A 250 -5.23 0.28 -6.62
CA ILE A 250 -5.24 0.59 -8.06
C ILE A 250 -3.81 0.54 -8.64
N ASP A 251 -2.81 1.06 -7.92
CA ASP A 251 -1.37 0.95 -8.27
C ASP A 251 -0.94 -0.52 -8.39
N ARG A 252 -1.38 -1.34 -7.44
CA ARG A 252 -1.15 -2.79 -7.51
C ARG A 252 -1.82 -3.43 -8.72
N ILE A 253 -3.08 -3.09 -9.03
CA ILE A 253 -3.77 -3.55 -10.25
C ILE A 253 -2.98 -3.15 -11.50
N TYR A 254 -2.51 -1.90 -11.56
CA TYR A 254 -1.73 -1.40 -12.68
C TYR A 254 -0.41 -2.18 -12.83
N THR A 255 0.33 -2.35 -11.74
CA THR A 255 1.61 -3.06 -11.74
C THR A 255 1.42 -4.54 -12.13
N GLU A 256 0.39 -5.20 -11.59
CA GLU A 256 0.04 -6.59 -11.95
C GLU A 256 -0.34 -6.72 -13.43
N PHE A 257 -1.03 -5.74 -14.00
CA PHE A 257 -1.53 -5.79 -15.37
C PHE A 257 -0.48 -5.38 -16.43
N HIS A 258 0.36 -4.40 -16.11
CA HIS A 258 1.34 -3.83 -17.03
C HIS A 258 2.77 -4.34 -16.80
N MET A 259 3.02 -5.09 -15.72
CA MET A 259 4.34 -5.59 -15.32
C MET A 259 5.40 -4.48 -15.22
N ARG A 260 4.96 -3.27 -14.90
CA ARG A 260 5.78 -2.06 -14.74
C ARG A 260 5.07 -1.09 -13.81
N HIS A 261 5.85 -0.24 -13.16
CA HIS A 261 5.32 0.89 -12.40
C HIS A 261 4.88 2.03 -13.31
N GLU A 262 4.01 2.88 -12.77
CA GLU A 262 3.49 4.06 -13.44
C GLU A 262 4.61 5.07 -13.71
N PRO A 263 4.51 5.83 -14.82
CA PRO A 263 5.37 6.99 -15.00
C PRO A 263 5.07 8.05 -13.93
N LEU A 264 6.10 8.79 -13.52
CA LEU A 264 5.98 9.84 -12.49
C LEU A 264 4.98 10.96 -12.85
N SER A 265 4.68 11.12 -14.14
CA SER A 265 3.64 12.05 -14.64
C SER A 265 2.23 11.69 -14.19
N MET A 266 2.00 10.47 -13.69
CA MET A 266 0.73 10.06 -13.11
C MET A 266 0.59 10.47 -11.64
N HIS A 267 1.54 11.18 -11.00
CA HIS A 267 1.39 11.63 -9.61
C HIS A 267 1.20 10.55 -8.51
N VAL A 268 1.21 9.26 -8.82
CA VAL A 268 1.05 8.17 -7.83
C VAL A 268 2.16 8.23 -6.77
N ALA A 269 3.42 8.28 -7.19
CA ALA A 269 4.56 8.45 -6.27
C ALA A 269 4.49 9.77 -5.48
N HIS A 270 3.97 10.85 -6.07
CA HIS A 270 3.82 12.13 -5.37
C HIS A 270 2.77 12.01 -4.25
N PHE A 271 1.65 11.37 -4.55
CA PHE A 271 0.59 11.09 -3.59
C PHE A 271 1.11 10.26 -2.42
N PHE A 272 1.83 9.16 -2.67
CA PHE A 272 2.41 8.35 -1.60
C PHE A 272 3.47 9.11 -0.78
N LEU A 273 4.34 9.90 -1.42
CA LEU A 273 5.28 10.77 -0.71
C LEU A 273 4.56 11.76 0.22
N HIS A 274 3.48 12.37 -0.25
CA HIS A 274 2.69 13.30 0.56
C HIS A 274 2.01 12.58 1.72
N HIS A 275 1.36 11.45 1.45
CA HIS A 275 0.71 10.67 2.50
C HIS A 275 1.72 10.24 3.57
N TRP A 276 2.90 9.79 3.17
CA TRP A 276 3.98 9.48 4.09
C TRP A 276 4.40 10.66 4.98
N VAL A 277 4.54 11.86 4.41
CA VAL A 277 4.99 13.05 5.17
C VAL A 277 3.96 13.50 6.20
N TYR A 278 2.66 13.32 5.91
CA TYR A 278 1.59 13.90 6.72
C TYR A 278 0.77 12.89 7.52
N SER A 279 0.85 11.60 7.22
CA SER A 279 0.12 10.57 7.95
C SER A 279 0.72 10.35 9.34
N PRO A 280 -0.10 10.36 10.41
CA PRO A 280 0.34 10.00 11.75
C PRO A 280 0.48 8.46 11.91
N GLU A 281 -0.07 7.68 10.98
CA GLU A 281 -0.11 6.23 11.06
C GLU A 281 1.18 5.59 10.53
N THR A 282 1.92 4.93 11.42
CA THR A 282 3.20 4.30 11.08
C THR A 282 3.07 3.17 10.05
N GLY A 283 1.94 2.45 10.04
CA GLY A 283 1.63 1.39 9.08
C GLY A 283 1.50 1.93 7.66
N ASP A 284 0.66 2.95 7.47
CA ASP A 284 0.45 3.61 6.19
C ASP A 284 1.72 4.28 5.68
N CYS A 285 2.47 4.96 6.57
CA CYS A 285 3.78 5.51 6.23
C CYS A 285 4.73 4.44 5.66
N ARG A 286 4.77 3.25 6.28
CA ARG A 286 5.63 2.16 5.82
C ARG A 286 5.23 1.67 4.42
N THR A 287 3.93 1.54 4.17
CA THR A 287 3.39 1.14 2.87
C THR A 287 3.63 2.21 1.81
N ALA A 288 3.37 3.48 2.13
CA ALA A 288 3.56 4.63 1.26
C ALA A 288 5.02 4.78 0.82
N ILE A 289 5.96 4.63 1.77
CA ILE A 289 7.40 4.53 1.47
C ILE A 289 7.59 3.41 0.46
N ARG A 290 7.28 2.15 0.81
CA ARG A 290 7.55 1.00 -0.06
C ARG A 290 7.09 1.24 -1.49
N LEU A 291 5.83 1.64 -1.69
CA LEU A 291 5.24 1.86 -3.01
C LEU A 291 5.94 3.01 -3.76
N THR A 292 6.18 4.13 -3.09
CA THR A 292 6.96 5.24 -3.66
C THR A 292 8.30 4.77 -4.22
N PHE A 293 8.98 3.88 -3.50
CA PHE A 293 10.30 3.40 -3.88
C PHE A 293 10.30 2.44 -5.06
N GLU A 294 9.30 1.55 -5.09
CA GLU A 294 9.05 0.67 -6.23
C GLU A 294 8.82 1.51 -7.50
N ILE A 295 8.04 2.59 -7.41
CA ILE A 295 7.76 3.50 -8.53
C ILE A 295 8.99 4.33 -8.93
N LEU A 296 9.69 4.95 -7.98
CA LEU A 296 10.76 5.90 -8.29
C LEU A 296 11.97 5.24 -8.96
N GLN A 297 12.25 3.96 -8.74
CA GLN A 297 13.42 3.26 -9.31
C GLN A 297 14.77 4.01 -9.14
N PHE A 298 14.89 4.93 -8.18
CA PHE A 298 16.09 5.72 -7.92
C PHE A 298 16.77 5.37 -6.59
N PRO A 299 17.05 4.09 -6.29
CA PRO A 299 17.65 3.71 -5.01
C PRO A 299 19.02 4.36 -4.82
N ARG A 300 19.75 4.66 -5.92
CA ARG A 300 21.02 5.39 -5.88
C ARG A 300 20.90 6.81 -5.36
N HIS A 301 20.02 7.63 -5.94
CA HIS A 301 19.85 9.02 -5.52
C HIS A 301 19.36 9.11 -4.09
N ILE A 302 18.48 8.20 -3.69
CA ILE A 302 17.91 8.20 -2.35
C ILE A 302 18.94 7.74 -1.33
N MET A 303 19.71 6.69 -1.63
CA MET A 303 20.83 6.30 -0.76
C MET A 303 21.90 7.38 -0.67
N GLN A 304 22.19 8.11 -1.75
CA GLN A 304 23.07 9.28 -1.71
C GLN A 304 22.53 10.38 -0.81
N LYS A 305 21.25 10.72 -0.92
CA LYS A 305 20.61 11.77 -0.11
C LYS A 305 20.59 11.38 1.37
N MET A 306 20.20 10.15 1.70
CA MET A 306 20.25 9.63 3.08
C MET A 306 21.68 9.64 3.63
N SER A 307 22.65 9.13 2.89
CA SER A 307 24.07 9.15 3.28
C SER A 307 24.57 10.57 3.55
N ARG A 308 24.17 11.55 2.74
CA ARG A 308 24.52 12.97 2.95
C ARG A 308 23.87 13.52 4.21
N LEU A 309 22.57 13.30 4.41
CA LEU A 309 21.85 13.78 5.60
C LEU A 309 22.41 13.19 6.90
N PHE A 310 22.75 11.90 6.92
CA PHE A 310 23.42 11.28 8.08
C PHE A 310 24.79 11.87 8.41
N ARG A 311 25.43 12.56 7.46
CA ARG A 311 26.73 13.23 7.66
C ARG A 311 26.59 14.71 7.93
N ASP A 312 25.45 15.29 7.62
CA ASP A 312 25.21 16.73 7.77
C ASP A 312 25.13 17.06 9.26
N ASP A 313 26.11 17.80 9.76
CA ASP A 313 26.22 18.21 11.16
C ASP A 313 25.24 19.33 11.52
N ARG A 314 24.56 19.91 10.53
CA ARG A 314 23.56 20.97 10.70
C ARG A 314 22.15 20.42 10.82
N ALA A 315 21.92 19.14 10.51
CA ALA A 315 20.61 18.52 10.60
C ALA A 315 20.12 18.51 12.05
N SER A 316 18.87 18.88 12.27
CA SER A 316 18.26 18.83 13.60
C SER A 316 18.01 17.39 14.04
N SER A 317 17.96 17.14 15.36
CA SER A 317 17.73 15.80 15.91
C SER A 317 16.42 15.17 15.44
N ASP A 318 15.40 15.99 15.17
CA ASP A 318 14.13 15.51 14.65
C ASP A 318 14.24 15.11 13.17
N GLU A 319 14.87 15.91 12.32
CA GLU A 319 15.09 15.55 10.91
C GLU A 319 15.89 14.25 10.79
N GLU A 320 16.97 14.12 11.54
CA GLU A 320 17.79 12.91 11.56
C GLU A 320 16.98 11.67 11.97
N ARG A 321 16.10 11.80 12.98
CA ARG A 321 15.21 10.73 13.42
C ARG A 321 14.28 10.28 12.29
N HIS A 322 13.70 11.23 11.55
CA HIS A 322 12.87 10.89 10.39
C HIS A 322 13.70 10.17 9.32
N VAL A 323 14.92 10.64 9.01
CA VAL A 323 15.84 9.97 8.06
C VAL A 323 16.16 8.54 8.49
N MET A 324 16.35 8.28 9.79
CA MET A 324 16.53 6.92 10.31
C MET A 324 15.28 6.05 10.07
N TYR A 325 14.08 6.56 10.34
CA TYR A 325 12.84 5.82 10.05
C TYR A 325 12.67 5.53 8.56
N VAL A 326 12.97 6.50 7.70
CA VAL A 326 12.98 6.33 6.24
C VAL A 326 13.92 5.19 5.88
N CYS A 327 15.15 5.23 6.40
CA CYS A 327 16.19 4.25 6.11
C CYS A 327 15.80 2.84 6.57
N THR A 328 15.27 2.71 7.79
CA THR A 328 14.74 1.44 8.32
C THR A 328 13.63 0.89 7.45
N ALA A 329 12.62 1.71 7.14
CA ALA A 329 11.50 1.30 6.29
C ALA A 329 12.00 0.85 4.91
N LEU A 330 12.97 1.58 4.36
CA LEU A 330 13.55 1.27 3.06
C LEU A 330 14.28 -0.04 3.00
N LEU A 331 15.18 -0.25 3.94
CA LEU A 331 16.01 -1.46 3.97
C LEU A 331 15.18 -2.68 4.37
N THR A 332 14.09 -2.49 5.12
CA THR A 332 13.16 -3.57 5.41
C THR A 332 12.36 -3.97 4.16
N ASN A 333 11.86 -2.99 3.41
CA ASN A 333 10.93 -3.25 2.31
C ASN A 333 11.63 -3.55 0.97
N ALA A 334 12.82 -2.99 0.73
CA ALA A 334 13.53 -3.12 -0.55
C ALA A 334 15.04 -3.43 -0.39
N PRO A 335 15.45 -4.38 0.47
CA PRO A 335 16.87 -4.63 0.76
C PRO A 335 17.69 -4.94 -0.51
N LYS A 336 17.13 -5.72 -1.43
CA LYS A 336 17.76 -6.11 -2.70
C LYS A 336 18.03 -4.93 -3.64
N SER A 337 17.17 -3.92 -3.63
CA SER A 337 17.35 -2.72 -4.45
C SER A 337 18.50 -1.87 -3.92
N PHE A 338 18.62 -1.74 -2.60
CA PHE A 338 19.69 -0.95 -1.97
C PHE A 338 21.04 -1.66 -1.92
N SER A 339 21.08 -2.99 -1.82
CA SER A 339 22.34 -3.74 -1.86
C SER A 339 23.04 -3.66 -3.22
N LYS A 340 22.30 -3.38 -4.30
CA LYS A 340 22.84 -3.19 -5.65
C LYS A 340 23.42 -1.78 -5.86
N VAL A 341 23.14 -0.84 -4.96
CA VAL A 341 23.63 0.53 -5.11
C VAL A 341 25.06 0.64 -4.61
N MET A 342 25.98 0.87 -5.54
CA MET A 342 27.36 1.20 -5.22
C MET A 342 27.52 2.73 -5.16
N LEU A 343 27.82 3.24 -3.96
CA LEU A 343 28.21 4.64 -3.77
C LEU A 343 29.74 4.76 -3.74
N PRO A 344 30.31 5.96 -3.98
CA PRO A 344 31.74 6.18 -3.82
C PRO A 344 32.22 5.70 -2.45
N GLU A 345 33.49 5.28 -2.39
CA GLU A 345 34.08 4.82 -1.14
C GLU A 345 33.91 5.86 -0.04
N GLY A 346 33.66 5.36 1.17
CA GLY A 346 33.44 6.20 2.33
C GLY A 346 32.13 6.97 2.28
N SER A 347 31.30 6.89 1.23
CA SER A 347 29.99 7.60 1.07
C SER A 347 28.76 6.68 1.16
N GLY A 348 28.99 5.38 1.40
CA GLY A 348 27.94 4.37 1.55
C GLY A 348 27.03 4.59 2.76
N ILE A 349 25.92 3.85 2.81
CA ILE A 349 24.93 3.98 3.88
C ILE A 349 25.51 3.54 5.25
N ILE A 350 26.29 2.44 5.29
CA ILE A 350 26.93 1.95 6.52
C ILE A 350 27.87 2.99 7.15
N PRO A 351 28.91 3.50 6.46
CA PRO A 351 29.78 4.49 7.09
C PRO A 351 29.01 5.75 7.49
N SER A 352 27.98 6.14 6.75
CA SER A 352 27.14 7.29 7.11
C SER A 352 26.34 7.07 8.39
N LEU A 353 25.73 5.89 8.57
CA LEU A 353 25.00 5.51 9.79
C LEU A 353 25.92 5.47 11.01
N LEU A 354 27.13 4.92 10.85
CA LEU A 354 28.11 4.86 11.93
C LEU A 354 28.59 6.26 12.33
N ILE A 355 28.87 7.14 11.36
CA ILE A 355 29.21 8.54 11.60
C ILE A 355 28.05 9.26 12.33
N TYR A 356 26.81 9.09 11.86
CA TYR A 356 25.62 9.64 12.51
C TYR A 356 25.53 9.19 13.98
N CYS A 357 25.65 7.90 14.24
CA CYS A 357 25.56 7.34 15.59
C CYS A 357 26.65 7.88 16.52
N GLN A 358 27.90 7.94 16.03
CA GLN A 358 29.01 8.53 16.76
C GLN A 358 28.79 10.01 17.06
N ARG A 359 28.29 10.79 16.09
CA ARG A 359 27.95 12.19 16.30
C ARG A 359 26.93 12.34 17.43
N GLN A 360 25.83 11.57 17.38
CA GLN A 360 24.81 11.61 18.43
C GLN A 360 25.35 11.22 19.80
N LEU A 361 26.31 10.30 19.88
CA LEU A 361 26.97 9.97 21.15
C LEU A 361 27.82 11.11 21.71
N CYS A 362 28.40 11.94 20.84
CA CYS A 362 29.31 13.02 21.23
C CYS A 362 28.59 14.36 21.45
N SER A 363 27.51 14.64 20.72
CA SER A 363 26.94 15.99 20.63
C SER A 363 25.46 16.11 20.98
N SER A 364 24.77 15.02 21.32
CA SER A 364 23.34 15.08 21.68
C SER A 364 23.05 14.66 23.11
N THR A 365 21.78 14.76 23.51
CA THR A 365 21.35 14.33 24.85
C THR A 365 21.45 12.82 24.98
N VAL A 366 21.61 12.32 26.22
CA VAL A 366 21.67 10.87 26.49
C VAL A 366 20.50 10.10 25.86
N SER A 367 19.29 10.67 25.90
CA SER A 367 18.10 10.07 25.28
C SER A 367 18.23 9.93 23.76
N ASN A 368 18.76 10.95 23.09
CA ASN A 368 18.96 10.93 21.64
C ASN A 368 20.09 9.99 21.25
N SER A 369 21.19 9.95 22.01
CA SER A 369 22.31 9.02 21.80
C SER A 369 21.86 7.56 21.90
N VAL A 370 21.07 7.22 22.94
CA VAL A 370 20.49 5.89 23.12
C VAL A 370 19.61 5.50 21.94
N LYS A 371 18.69 6.39 21.51
CA LYS A 371 17.85 6.14 20.33
C LYS A 371 18.67 5.96 19.06
N ALA A 372 19.74 6.73 18.87
CA ALA A 372 20.63 6.61 17.71
C ALA A 372 21.38 5.27 17.68
N ILE A 373 21.87 4.79 18.83
CA ILE A 373 22.49 3.46 18.97
C ILE A 373 21.48 2.37 18.60
N TYR A 374 20.29 2.43 19.20
CA TYR A 374 19.24 1.44 18.98
C TYR A 374 18.84 1.36 17.50
N MET A 375 18.48 2.50 16.89
CA MET A 375 18.06 2.56 15.50
C MET A 375 19.18 2.16 14.53
N THR A 376 20.42 2.59 14.77
CA THR A 376 21.57 2.18 13.96
C THR A 376 21.78 0.66 14.03
N SER A 377 21.71 0.08 15.22
CA SER A 377 21.86 -1.36 15.42
C SER A 377 20.75 -2.14 14.72
N GLN A 378 19.50 -1.71 14.86
CA GLN A 378 18.37 -2.30 14.12
C GLN A 378 18.58 -2.29 12.60
N ILE A 379 19.00 -1.15 12.05
CA ILE A 379 19.26 -1.03 10.61
C ILE A 379 20.37 -1.99 10.17
N LEU A 380 21.46 -2.11 10.94
CA LEU A 380 22.53 -3.05 10.65
C LEU A 380 22.03 -4.51 10.71
N PHE A 381 21.19 -4.86 11.69
CA PHE A 381 20.58 -6.19 11.74
C PHE A 381 19.67 -6.46 10.53
N ILE A 382 18.86 -5.50 10.11
CA ILE A 382 18.02 -5.63 8.90
C ILE A 382 18.88 -5.88 7.66
N MET A 383 19.96 -5.11 7.49
CA MET A 383 20.91 -5.30 6.39
C MET A 383 21.54 -6.70 6.39
N LEU A 384 21.83 -7.25 7.56
CA LEU A 384 22.44 -8.57 7.74
C LEU A 384 21.45 -9.74 7.72
N ALA A 385 20.16 -9.50 7.97
CA ALA A 385 19.15 -10.55 8.07
C ALA A 385 18.91 -11.26 6.73
N ALA A 386 18.81 -10.50 5.63
CA ALA A 386 18.55 -11.07 4.30
C ALA A 386 19.79 -11.74 3.70
N LYS A 387 19.69 -13.06 3.42
CA LYS A 387 20.80 -13.89 2.93
C LYS A 387 21.39 -13.36 1.63
N GLU A 388 20.54 -12.82 0.75
CA GLU A 388 20.93 -12.33 -0.58
C GLU A 388 21.74 -11.03 -0.53
N THR A 389 21.60 -10.23 0.53
CA THR A 389 22.28 -8.95 0.68
C THR A 389 23.38 -8.97 1.74
N ARG A 390 23.39 -9.98 2.61
CA ARG A 390 24.31 -10.14 3.74
C ARG A 390 25.77 -9.96 3.34
N ALA A 391 26.26 -10.69 2.34
CA ALA A 391 27.68 -10.66 1.96
C ALA A 391 28.16 -9.26 1.54
N TYR A 392 27.29 -8.47 0.91
CA TYR A 392 27.58 -7.08 0.55
C TYR A 392 27.72 -6.19 1.80
N PHE A 393 26.73 -6.26 2.69
CA PHE A 393 26.71 -5.44 3.90
C PHE A 393 27.78 -5.87 4.92
N GLU A 394 28.05 -7.17 5.09
CA GLU A 394 29.16 -7.67 5.90
C GLU A 394 30.51 -7.11 5.44
N ARG A 395 30.75 -7.09 4.13
CA ARG A 395 31.99 -6.53 3.57
C ARG A 395 32.14 -5.04 3.92
N GLN A 396 31.06 -4.28 3.81
CA GLN A 396 31.05 -2.86 4.18
C GLN A 396 31.24 -2.68 5.68
N ILE A 397 30.55 -3.47 6.52
CA ILE A 397 30.71 -3.44 7.99
C ILE A 397 32.16 -3.75 8.36
N ASN A 398 32.74 -4.84 7.86
CA ASN A 398 34.12 -5.23 8.17
C ASN A 398 35.13 -4.14 7.77
N ARG A 399 34.89 -3.45 6.66
CA ARG A 399 35.75 -2.35 6.20
C ARG A 399 35.75 -1.16 7.16
N TYR A 400 34.59 -0.80 7.72
CA TYR A 400 34.45 0.40 8.56
C TYR A 400 34.38 0.11 10.06
N ALA A 401 34.25 -1.15 10.49
CA ALA A 401 34.04 -1.52 11.88
C ALA A 401 35.16 -1.01 12.79
N GLY A 402 36.42 -1.15 12.36
CA GLY A 402 37.57 -0.64 13.08
C GLY A 402 37.68 0.89 13.02
N GLN A 403 37.54 1.47 11.83
CA GLN A 403 37.71 2.91 11.60
C GLN A 403 36.67 3.76 12.33
N LEU A 404 35.43 3.26 12.44
CA LEU A 404 34.29 3.95 13.03
C LEU A 404 33.86 3.31 14.36
N ASN A 405 34.78 2.66 15.06
CA ASN A 405 34.59 2.11 16.41
C ASN A 405 33.23 1.38 16.61
N LEU A 406 32.85 0.54 15.65
CA LEU A 406 31.58 -0.19 15.71
C LEU A 406 31.48 -1.07 16.96
N ILE A 407 32.60 -1.62 17.42
CA ILE A 407 32.66 -2.40 18.67
C ILE A 407 32.20 -1.56 19.87
N GLY A 408 32.61 -0.28 19.94
CA GLY A 408 32.14 0.65 20.96
C GLY A 408 30.62 0.84 20.92
N LEU A 409 30.05 1.02 19.72
CA LEU A 409 28.60 1.17 19.54
C LEU A 409 27.84 -0.08 19.98
N ILE A 410 28.31 -1.27 19.56
CA ILE A 410 27.71 -2.56 19.91
C ILE A 410 27.79 -2.79 21.43
N LYS A 411 28.90 -2.43 22.07
CA LYS A 411 29.04 -2.52 23.54
C LYS A 411 27.98 -1.68 24.24
N CYS A 412 27.76 -0.44 23.81
CA CYS A 412 26.74 0.44 24.40
C CYS A 412 25.34 -0.17 24.25
N PHE A 413 25.01 -0.72 23.08
CA PHE A 413 23.75 -1.42 22.85
C PHE A 413 23.55 -2.60 23.82
N PHE A 414 24.53 -3.51 23.93
CA PHE A 414 24.41 -4.67 24.82
C PHE A 414 24.32 -4.31 26.31
N VAL A 415 25.07 -3.31 26.76
CA VAL A 415 24.99 -2.86 28.16
C VAL A 415 23.58 -2.39 28.49
N GLN A 416 22.93 -1.66 27.56
CA GLN A 416 21.58 -1.17 27.73
C GLN A 416 20.56 -2.32 27.77
N GLU A 417 20.61 -3.25 26.81
CA GLU A 417 19.69 -4.41 26.77
C GLU A 417 19.79 -5.27 28.05
N VAL A 418 21.00 -5.45 28.59
CA VAL A 418 21.23 -6.17 29.85
C VAL A 418 20.64 -5.41 31.05
N GLN A 419 20.79 -4.08 31.08
CA GLN A 419 20.22 -3.24 32.15
C GLN A 419 18.68 -3.25 32.14
N GLU A 420 18.06 -3.13 30.96
CA GLU A 420 16.60 -3.21 30.79
C GLU A 420 16.07 -4.60 31.16
N GLY A 421 16.76 -5.67 30.74
CA GLY A 421 16.43 -7.04 31.15
C GLY A 421 16.47 -7.24 32.67
N HIS A 422 17.44 -6.65 33.36
CA HIS A 422 17.53 -6.73 34.82
C HIS A 422 16.40 -5.96 35.52
N GLN A 423 16.04 -4.77 35.03
CA GLN A 423 14.94 -3.97 35.57
C GLN A 423 13.58 -4.69 35.44
N ASN A 424 13.32 -5.29 34.28
CA ASN A 424 12.09 -6.06 34.04
C ASN A 424 11.96 -7.28 34.95
N LEU A 425 13.08 -7.97 35.23
CA LEU A 425 13.10 -9.11 36.16
C LEU A 425 12.84 -8.67 37.60
N THR A 426 13.34 -7.51 38.02
CA THR A 426 13.07 -6.98 39.36
C THR A 426 11.61 -6.54 39.51
N GLN A 427 11.03 -5.88 38.50
CA GLN A 427 9.60 -5.49 38.52
C GLN A 427 8.66 -6.69 38.57
N THR A 428 8.94 -7.74 37.80
CA THR A 428 8.12 -8.97 37.76
C THR A 428 8.16 -9.74 39.09
N ARG A 429 9.17 -9.53 39.93
CA ARG A 429 9.28 -10.17 41.25
C ARG A 429 8.60 -9.38 42.38
N THR A 430 8.28 -8.11 42.14
CA THR A 430 7.64 -7.22 43.13
C THR A 430 6.12 -7.10 42.95
N CYS A 431 5.59 -7.56 41.81
CA CYS A 431 4.17 -7.80 41.59
C CYS A 431 3.84 -9.26 41.89
#